data_AF-A0A932VEE2-F1
#
_entry.id   AF-A0A932VEE2-F1
#
_cell.length_a   1.000
_cell.length_b   1.000
_cell.length_c   1.000
_cell.angle_alpha   90.00
_cell.angle_beta   90.00
_cell.angle_gamma   90.00
#
_symmetry.space_group_name_H-M   'P 1'
#
loop_
_entity.id
_entity.type
_entity.pdbx_description
1 polymer ?
#
loop_
_entity_poly.entity_id
_entity_poly.type
_entity_poly.pdbx_seq_one_letter_code
_entity_poly.pdbx_strand_id
1 'polypeptide(L)' 'CTPCREGCRWMEDVLHRIEDGHGKESDLNLLLDIADNINGKTLCALGDAAAGPVMSFVRKFKNEFEEHIKGGKCPNA' A
#
# COMPACT_ATOMS: atom_id res chain seq x y z
N CYS A 1 14.04 -6.88 -9.80
CA CYS A 1 15.14 -6.29 -9.00
C CYS A 1 14.73 -6.27 -7.53
N THR A 2 15.68 -6.21 -6.59
CA THR A 2 15.40 -6.27 -5.13
C THR A 2 14.31 -5.29 -4.66
N PRO A 3 14.34 -3.98 -4.99
CA PRO A 3 13.29 -3.07 -4.53
C PRO A 3 11.89 -3.47 -5.02
N CYS A 4 11.77 -3.94 -6.27
CA CYS A 4 10.49 -4.43 -6.79
C CYS A 4 10.06 -5.77 -6.17
N ARG A 5 10.96 -6.75 -6.00
CA ARG A 5 10.61 -8.08 -5.47
C ARG A 5 10.19 -8.01 -3.99
N GLU A 6 11.00 -7.36 -3.16
CA GLU A 6 10.72 -7.25 -1.72
C GLU A 6 9.64 -6.20 -1.47
N GLY A 7 9.71 -5.05 -2.15
CA GLY A 7 8.76 -3.95 -1.95
C GLY A 7 7.34 -4.31 -2.35
N CYS A 8 7.12 -4.99 -3.50
CA CYS A 8 5.78 -5.45 -3.87
C CYS A 8 5.23 -6.45 -2.86
N ARG A 9 6.08 -7.35 -2.34
CA ARG A 9 5.65 -8.31 -1.32
C ARG A 9 5.27 -7.62 -0.01
N TRP A 10 6.05 -6.64 0.44
CA TRP A 10 5.69 -5.89 1.65
C TRP A 10 4.42 -5.07 1.47
N MET A 11 4.18 -4.47 0.30
CA MET A 11 2.91 -3.78 0.04
C MET A 11 1.73 -4.75 0.12
N GLU A 12 1.85 -5.94 -0.49
CA GLU A 12 0.83 -7.00 -0.42
C GLU A 12 0.56 -7.43 1.02
N ASP A 13 1.59 -7.71 1.81
CA ASP A 13 1.44 -8.15 3.21
C ASP A 13 0.75 -7.06 4.08
N VAL A 14 1.04 -5.77 3.82
CA VAL A 14 0.38 -4.66 4.52
C VAL A 14 -1.09 -4.53 4.09
N LEU A 15 -1.39 -4.68 2.80
CA LEU A 15 -2.77 -4.63 2.30
C LEU A 15 -3.62 -5.77 2.87
N HIS A 16 -3.13 -7.00 2.86
CA HIS A 16 -3.83 -8.14 3.48
C HIS A 16 -4.03 -7.92 4.98
N ARG A 17 -3.03 -7.39 5.71
CA ARG A 17 -3.22 -7.05 7.12
C ARG A 17 -4.37 -6.06 7.35
N ILE A 18 -4.52 -5.06 6.48
CA ILE A 18 -5.63 -4.11 6.56
C ILE A 18 -6.95 -4.84 6.30
N GLU A 19 -7.02 -5.62 5.21
CA GLU A 19 -8.22 -6.37 4.80
C GLU A 19 -8.69 -7.40 5.85
N ASP A 20 -7.76 -8.05 6.54
CA ASP A 20 -8.03 -8.99 7.64
C ASP A 20 -8.51 -8.30 8.94
N GLY A 21 -8.70 -6.98 8.92
CA GLY A 21 -9.15 -6.19 10.08
C GLY A 21 -8.06 -5.97 11.13
N HIS A 22 -6.79 -6.18 10.76
CA HIS A 22 -5.61 -5.99 11.62
C HIS A 22 -4.78 -4.76 11.24
N GLY A 23 -5.35 -3.88 10.42
CA GLY A 23 -4.71 -2.64 9.97
C GLY A 23 -4.40 -1.67 11.12
N LYS A 24 -3.38 -0.84 10.92
CA LYS A 24 -2.98 0.24 11.82
C LYS A 24 -2.97 1.56 11.08
N GLU A 25 -3.22 2.67 11.77
CA GLU A 25 -3.14 4.01 11.14
C GLU A 25 -1.77 4.28 10.50
N SER A 26 -0.69 3.70 11.07
CA SER A 26 0.66 3.76 10.52
C SER A 26 0.84 3.05 9.18
N ASP A 27 -0.06 2.13 8.82
CA ASP A 27 0.08 1.28 7.63
C ASP A 27 -0.04 2.09 6.34
N LEU A 28 -0.79 3.19 6.35
CA LEU A 28 -0.91 4.09 5.20
C LEU A 28 0.41 4.82 4.91
N ASN A 29 1.08 5.30 5.95
CA ASN A 29 2.40 5.91 5.78
C ASN A 29 3.43 4.86 5.34
N LEU A 30 3.36 3.65 5.91
CA LEU A 30 4.24 2.55 5.52
C LEU A 30 4.06 2.16 4.05
N LEU A 31 2.81 2.10 3.54
CA LEU A 31 2.54 1.83 2.12
C LEU A 31 3.15 2.92 1.22
N LEU A 32 3.05 4.19 1.60
CA LEU A 32 3.65 5.29 0.85
C LEU A 32 5.18 5.21 0.86
N ASP A 33 5.78 4.88 2.01
CA ASP A 33 7.23 4.76 2.15
C ASP A 33 7.79 3.58 1.32
N ILE A 34 7.09 2.43 1.33
CA ILE A 34 7.49 1.29 0.50
C ILE A 34 7.36 1.64 -0.98
N ALA A 35 6.24 2.25 -1.39
CA ALA A 35 6.01 2.63 -2.77
C ALA A 35 7.05 3.65 -3.28
N ASP A 36 7.46 4.63 -2.46
CA ASP A 36 8.54 5.56 -2.80
C ASP A 36 9.90 4.86 -2.97
N ASN A 37 10.15 3.79 -2.20
CA ASN A 37 11.37 2.98 -2.34
C ASN A 37 11.38 2.08 -3.59
N ILE A 38 10.25 1.93 -4.28
CA ILE A 38 10.14 1.24 -5.56
C ILE A 38 10.20 2.25 -6.72
N ASN A 39 9.42 3.33 -6.61
CA ASN A 39 9.21 4.30 -7.67
C ASN A 39 10.52 4.97 -8.13
N GLY A 40 10.85 4.83 -9.41
CA GLY A 40 12.07 5.37 -10.03
C GLY A 40 13.38 4.69 -9.58
N LYS A 41 13.29 3.64 -8.76
CA LYS A 41 14.46 2.93 -8.17
C LYS A 41 14.54 1.48 -8.64
N THR A 42 13.85 1.12 -9.72
CA THR A 42 13.77 -0.25 -10.25
C THR A 42 14.33 -0.37 -11.67
N LEU A 43 14.67 -1.59 -12.08
CA LEU A 43 15.30 -1.88 -13.37
C LEU A 43 14.36 -1.64 -14.56
N CYS A 44 13.05 -1.77 -14.38
CA CYS A 44 12.07 -1.63 -15.46
C CYS A 44 10.79 -0.98 -14.94
N ALA A 45 9.93 -0.52 -15.86
CA ALA A 45 8.70 0.21 -15.56
C ALA A 45 7.64 -0.60 -14.77
N LEU A 46 7.82 -1.92 -14.58
CA LEU A 46 6.90 -2.71 -13.77
C LEU A 46 6.88 -2.25 -12.30
N GLY A 47 8.02 -1.83 -11.75
CA GLY A 47 8.09 -1.34 -10.39
C GLY A 47 7.24 -0.09 -10.20
N ASP A 48 7.39 0.88 -11.10
CA ASP A 48 6.63 2.12 -11.08
C ASP A 48 5.14 1.87 -11.33
N ALA A 49 4.81 0.92 -12.22
CA ALA A 49 3.44 0.49 -12.47
C ALA A 49 2.79 -0.17 -11.25
N ALA A 50 3.55 -0.82 -10.36
CA ALA A 50 3.05 -1.38 -9.11
C ALA A 50 2.93 -0.32 -8.00
N ALA A 51 3.90 0.58 -7.88
CA ALA A 51 3.93 1.62 -6.85
C ALA A 51 2.89 2.73 -7.10
N GLY A 52 2.69 3.13 -8.36
CA GLY A 52 1.79 4.21 -8.76
C GLY A 52 0.35 4.07 -8.24
N PRO A 53 -0.32 2.92 -8.45
CA PRO A 53 -1.66 2.67 -7.93
C PRO A 53 -1.74 2.77 -6.41
N VAL A 54 -0.80 2.18 -5.67
CA VAL A 54 -0.77 2.22 -4.20
C VAL A 54 -0.66 3.66 -3.70
N MET A 55 0.28 4.44 -4.24
CA MET A 55 0.42 5.86 -3.89
C MET A 55 -0.85 6.66 -4.20
N SER A 56 -1.46 6.43 -5.37
CA SER A 56 -2.69 7.11 -5.76
C SER A 56 -3.85 6.75 -4.82
N PHE A 57 -4.03 5.47 -4.50
CA PHE A 57 -5.12 5.01 -3.67
C PHE A 57 -5.02 5.55 -2.24
N VAL A 58 -3.85 5.43 -1.61
CA VAL A 58 -3.65 5.94 -0.25
C VAL A 58 -3.85 7.46 -0.19
N ARG A 59 -3.42 8.22 -1.21
CA ARG A 59 -3.59 9.68 -1.22
C ARG A 59 -5.02 10.13 -1.50
N LYS A 60 -5.72 9.48 -2.44
CA LYS A 60 -7.06 9.90 -2.87
C LYS A 60 -8.17 9.35 -1.98
N PHE A 61 -8.00 8.15 -1.46
CA PHE A 61 -9.03 7.43 -0.70
C PHE A 61 -8.59 7.20 0.75
N LYS A 62 -7.69 8.05 1.28
CA LYS A 62 -7.17 7.96 2.65
C LYS A 62 -8.26 7.75 3.69
N ASN A 63 -9.36 8.49 3.57
CA ASN A 63 -10.48 8.43 4.49
C ASN A 63 -11.15 7.04 4.49
N GLU A 64 -11.33 6.42 3.33
CA GLU A 64 -11.91 5.08 3.23
C GLU A 64 -11.00 4.02 3.87
N PHE A 65 -9.68 4.17 3.71
CA PHE A 65 -8.71 3.32 4.40
C PHE A 65 -8.75 3.51 5.92
N GLU A 66 -8.83 4.76 6.41
CA GLU A 66 -8.94 5.04 7.83
C GLU A 66 -10.25 4.48 8.43
N GLU A 67 -11.36 4.58 7.70
CA GLU A 67 -12.64 3.96 8.08
C GLU A 67 -12.53 2.43 8.11
N HIS A 68 -11.89 1.82 7.11
CA HIS A 68 -11.64 0.38 7.09
C HIS A 68 -10.83 -0.06 8.31
N ILE A 69 -9.73 0.63 8.60
CA ILE A 69 -8.83 0.32 9.72
C ILE A 69 -9.56 0.44 11.06
N LYS A 70 -10.35 1.51 11.25
CA LYS A 70 -11.12 1.73 12.50
C LYS A 70 -12.26 0.73 12.65
N GLY A 71 -12.92 0.38 11.55
CA GLY A 71 -14.05 -0.55 11.53
C GLY A 71 -13.66 -2.02 11.48
N GLY A 72 -12.40 -2.33 11.16
CA GLY A 72 -11.91 -3.69 10.93
C GLY A 72 -12.58 -4.40 9.75
N LYS A 73 -13.17 -3.66 8.82
CA LYS A 73 -13.90 -4.19 7.65
C LYS A 73 -14.06 -3.12 6.57
N CYS A 74 -14.30 -3.55 5.34
CA CYS A 74 -14.59 -2.65 4.22
C CYS A 74 -15.78 -1.71 4.48
N PRO A 75 -15.62 -0.39 4.29
CA PRO A 75 -16.72 0.57 4.46
C PRO A 75 -17.81 0.43 3.38
N ASN A 76 -17.45 -0.11 2.20
CA ASN A 76 -18.30 -0.22 1.01
C ASN A 76 -18.52 -1.68 0.54
N ALA A 77 -18.40 -2.68 1.42
CA ALA A 77 -18.60 -4.09 1.08
C ALA A 77 -20.08 -4.50 0.99
#